data_AF-A0A0Q9I3K1-F1
#
_entry.id   AF-A0A0Q9I3K1-F1
#
_cell.length_a   1.000
_cell.length_b   1.000
_cell.length_c   1.000
_cell.angle_alpha   90.00
_cell.angle_beta   90.00
_cell.angle_gamma   90.00
#
_symmetry.space_group_name_H-M   'P 1'
#
loop_
_entity.id
_entity.type
_entity.pdbx_description
1 polymer ?
#
loop_
_entity_poly.entity_id
_entity_poly.type
_entity_poly.pdbx_seq_one_letter_code
_entity_poly.pdbx_strand_id
1 'polypeptide(L)' 'MNLQTIKRDHYAHYVSRALSEVARAARATTEGTRSISLAFAYRDLRQALRWANAIGDRALRSFCLRVLNWLRADLRRAA' A
#
# COMPACT_ATOMS: atom_id res chain seq x y z
N MET A 1 17.57 5.32 -19.78
CA MET A 1 16.46 4.97 -18.87
C MET A 1 15.59 6.20 -18.64
N ASN A 2 14.28 6.14 -18.89
CA ASN A 2 13.38 7.30 -18.82
C ASN A 2 12.88 7.51 -17.37
N LEU A 3 12.86 8.77 -16.90
CA LEU A 3 12.36 9.15 -15.58
C LEU A 3 10.92 8.66 -15.31
N GLN A 4 10.06 8.65 -16.33
CA GLN A 4 8.69 8.14 -16.21
C GLN A 4 8.65 6.63 -15.94
N THR A 5 9.56 5.87 -16.56
CA THR A 5 9.71 4.43 -16.32
C THR A 5 10.13 4.18 -14.87
N ILE A 6 11.18 4.88 -14.39
CA ILE A 6 11.67 4.75 -13.01
C ILE A 6 10.56 5.02 -11.98
N LYS A 7 9.76 6.08 -12.19
CA LYS A 7 8.63 6.40 -11.31
C LYS A 7 7.58 5.29 -11.29
N ARG A 8 7.25 4.71 -12.46
CA ARG A 8 6.30 3.59 -12.58
C ARG A 8 6.84 2.32 -11.92
N ASP A 9 8.12 2.04 -12.05
CA ASP A 9 8.76 0.89 -11.41
C ASP A 9 8.74 1.02 -9.88
N HIS A 10 9.06 2.20 -9.35
CA HIS A 10 8.92 2.45 -7.92
C HIS A 10 7.47 2.34 -7.46
N TYR A 11 6.51 2.91 -8.18
CA TYR A 11 5.10 2.74 -7.87
C TYR A 11 4.73 1.24 -7.79
N ALA A 12 5.06 0.47 -8.81
CA ALA A 12 4.76 -0.96 -8.88
C ALA A 12 5.43 -1.74 -7.75
N HIS A 13 6.69 -1.42 -7.42
CA HIS A 13 7.42 -2.03 -6.31
C HIS A 13 6.69 -1.85 -4.98
N TYR A 14 6.29 -0.61 -4.64
CA TYR A 14 5.61 -0.33 -3.37
C TYR A 14 4.19 -0.92 -3.32
N VAL A 15 3.47 -0.95 -4.45
CA VAL A 15 2.16 -1.64 -4.51
C VAL A 15 2.34 -3.14 -4.29
N SER A 16 3.31 -3.77 -4.96
CA SER A 16 3.59 -5.20 -4.83
C SER A 16 3.89 -5.58 -3.37
N ARG A 17 4.79 -4.83 -2.72
CA ARG A 17 5.09 -5.03 -1.29
C ARG A 17 3.87 -4.87 -0.40
N ALA A 18 3.06 -3.83 -0.62
CA ALA A 18 1.86 -3.64 0.18
C ALA A 18 0.86 -4.79 0.02
N LEU A 19 0.69 -5.32 -1.19
CA LEU A 19 -0.17 -6.48 -1.44
C LEU A 19 0.39 -7.74 -0.78
N SER A 20 1.71 -7.95 -0.79
CA SER A 20 2.35 -9.06 -0.05
C SER A 20 2.06 -8.97 1.45
N GLU A 21 2.12 -7.77 2.03
CA GLU A 21 1.81 -7.55 3.44
C GLU A 21 0.33 -7.76 3.77
N VAL A 22 -0.59 -7.36 2.89
CA VAL A 22 -2.03 -7.68 3.03
C VAL A 22 -2.26 -9.19 2.98
N ALA A 23 -1.61 -9.89 2.05
CA ALA A 23 -1.71 -11.35 1.96
C ALA A 23 -1.15 -12.04 3.21
N ARG A 24 -0.07 -11.50 3.78
CA ARG A 24 0.50 -11.99 5.05
C ARG A 24 -0.46 -11.75 6.22
N ALA A 25 -1.08 -10.58 6.30
CA ALA A 25 -2.09 -10.27 7.31
C ALA A 25 -3.28 -11.24 7.24
N ALA A 26 -3.74 -11.58 6.03
CA ALA A 26 -4.85 -12.51 5.83
C ALA A 26 -4.55 -13.95 6.29
N ARG A 27 -3.26 -14.33 6.38
CA ARG A 27 -2.80 -15.64 6.85
C ARG A 27 -2.33 -15.63 8.30
N ALA A 28 -2.34 -14.46 8.95
CA ALA A 28 -1.85 -14.33 10.31
C ALA A 28 -2.77 -15.07 11.28
N THR A 29 -2.17 -15.84 12.19
CA THR A 29 -2.87 -16.59 13.23
C THR A 29 -3.08 -15.80 14.51
N THR A 30 -2.41 -14.65 14.65
CA THR A 30 -2.53 -13.75 15.80
C THR A 30 -2.88 -12.34 15.35
N GLU A 31 -3.67 -11.63 16.16
CA GLU A 31 -4.06 -10.26 15.87
C GLU A 31 -2.84 -9.31 15.86
N GLY A 32 -1.84 -9.58 16.70
CA GLY A 32 -0.59 -8.81 16.71
C GLY A 32 0.16 -8.91 15.38
N THR A 33 0.34 -10.12 14.84
CA THR A 33 0.99 -10.30 13.54
C THR A 33 0.17 -9.69 12.39
N ARG A 34 -1.16 -9.82 12.46
CA ARG A 34 -2.10 -9.23 11.49
C ARG A 34 -1.95 -7.71 11.47
N SER A 35 -2.03 -7.07 12.64
CA SER A 35 -1.90 -5.61 12.81
C SER A 35 -0.56 -5.07 12.32
N ILE A 36 0.55 -5.74 12.65
CA ILE A 36 1.89 -5.38 12.16
C ILE A 36 1.96 -5.43 10.63
N SER A 37 1.43 -6.50 10.03
CA SER A 37 1.44 -6.66 8.57
C SER A 37 0.59 -5.57 7.89
N LEU A 38 -0.59 -5.27 8.42
CA LEU A 38 -1.44 -4.19 7.92
C LEU A 38 -0.78 -2.80 8.06
N ALA A 39 -0.01 -2.57 9.14
CA ALA A 39 0.75 -1.33 9.31
C ALA A 39 1.86 -1.18 8.25
N PHE A 40 2.57 -2.27 7.91
CA PHE A 40 3.54 -2.26 6.81
C PHE A 40 2.88 -2.03 5.45
N ALA A 41 1.75 -2.70 5.17
CA ALA A 41 0.97 -2.46 3.96
C ALA A 41 0.56 -1.00 3.82
N TYR A 42 0.10 -0.38 4.93
CA TYR A 42 -0.28 1.02 4.96
C TYR A 42 0.89 1.96 4.65
N ARG A 43 2.06 1.71 5.25
CA ARG A 43 3.28 2.49 4.97
C ARG A 43 3.69 2.41 3.50
N ASP A 44 3.71 1.21 2.94
CA ASP A 44 4.17 0.98 1.57
C ASP A 44 3.17 1.59 0.56
N LEU A 45 1.86 1.53 0.81
CA LEU A 45 0.87 2.25 -0.01
C LEU A 45 0.98 3.77 0.08
N ARG A 46 1.38 4.35 1.22
CA ARG A 46 1.65 5.80 1.29
C ARG A 46 2.81 6.18 0.39
N GLN A 47 3.81 5.33 0.25
CA GLN A 47 4.92 5.57 -0.67
C GLN A 47 4.49 5.37 -2.13
N ALA A 48 3.67 4.36 -2.43
CA ALA A 48 3.05 4.20 -3.75
C ALA A 48 2.22 5.44 -4.14
N LEU A 49 1.44 6.00 -3.22
CA LEU A 49 0.67 7.23 -3.45
C LEU A 49 1.57 8.43 -3.81
N ARG A 50 2.73 8.59 -3.15
CA ARG A 50 3.70 9.63 -3.51
C ARG A 50 4.16 9.48 -4.96
N TRP A 51 4.46 8.26 -5.39
CA TRP A 51 4.85 8.00 -6.78
C TRP A 51 3.70 8.21 -7.76
N ALA A 52 2.48 7.77 -7.44
CA ALA A 52 1.29 8.03 -8.25
C ALA A 52 1.06 9.54 -8.47
N ASN A 53 1.24 10.35 -7.42
CA ASN A 53 1.19 11.80 -7.54
C ASN A 53 2.30 12.35 -8.45
N ALA A 54 3.53 11.84 -8.33
CA ALA A 54 4.68 12.28 -9.15
C ALA A 54 4.60 11.83 -10.63
N ILE A 55 3.85 10.77 -10.92
CA ILE A 55 3.49 10.33 -12.28
C ILE A 55 2.39 11.22 -12.85
N GLY A 56 1.50 11.74 -12.00
CA GLY A 56 0.35 12.56 -12.39
C GLY A 56 -0.90 11.75 -12.73
N ASP A 57 -0.89 10.43 -12.51
CA ASP A 57 -2.00 9.55 -12.87
C ASP A 57 -3.11 9.54 -11.81
N ARG A 58 -4.32 9.96 -12.21
CA ARG A 58 -5.50 10.02 -11.33
C ARG A 58 -6.01 8.64 -10.93
N ALA A 59 -5.91 7.65 -11.81
CA ALA A 59 -6.38 6.29 -11.55
C ALA A 59 -5.50 5.62 -10.47
N LEU A 60 -4.18 5.71 -10.62
CA LEU A 60 -3.23 5.16 -9.64
C LEU A 60 -3.40 5.82 -8.26
N ARG A 61 -3.56 7.15 -8.24
CA ARG A 61 -3.83 7.90 -7.01
C ARG A 61 -5.12 7.46 -6.33
N SER A 62 -6.19 7.34 -7.11
CA SER A 62 -7.51 6.92 -6.60
C SER A 62 -7.47 5.51 -6.04
N PHE A 63 -6.75 4.61 -6.70
CA PHE A 63 -6.50 3.26 -6.20
C PHE A 63 -5.81 3.31 -4.83
N CYS A 64 -4.67 3.99 -4.71
CA CYS A 64 -3.95 4.08 -3.43
C CYS A 64 -4.83 4.67 -2.31
N LEU A 65 -5.59 5.73 -2.59
CA LEU A 65 -6.46 6.36 -1.59
C LEU A 65 -7.57 5.42 -1.11
N ARG A 66 -8.21 4.66 -2.02
CA ARG A 66 -9.24 3.68 -1.66
C ARG A 66 -8.68 2.61 -0.73
N VAL A 67 -7.52 2.04 -1.08
CA VAL A 67 -6.93 0.97 -0.26
C VAL A 67 -6.40 1.51 1.08
N LEU A 68 -5.82 2.72 1.11
CA LEU A 68 -5.41 3.37 2.37
C LEU A 68 -6.60 3.62 3.31
N ASN A 69 -7.75 4.00 2.77
CA ASN A 69 -8.97 4.18 3.56
C ASN A 69 -9.48 2.85 4.13
N TRP A 70 -9.45 1.78 3.31
CA TRP A 70 -9.78 0.43 3.77
C TRP A 70 -8.84 -0.03 4.89
N LEU A 71 -7.52 0.08 4.69
CA LEU A 71 -6.51 -0.27 5.71
C LEU A 71 -6.70 0.51 7.02
N ARG A 72 -7.03 1.81 6.93
CA ARG A 72 -7.31 2.64 8.11
C ARG A 72 -8.53 2.17 8.87
N ALA A 73 -9.62 1.84 8.17
CA ALA A 73 -10.82 1.32 8.81
C ALA A 73 -10.53 -0.02 9.49
N ASP A 74 -9.72 -0.85 8.84
CA ASP A 74 -9.38 -2.17 9.35
C ASP A 74 -8.47 -2.11 10.59
N LEU A 75 -7.41 -1.30 10.54
CA LEU A 75 -6.51 -1.07 11.67
C LEU A 75 -7.23 -0.49 12.90
N ARG A 76 -8.27 0.33 12.71
CA ARG A 76 -9.08 0.84 13.83
C ARG A 76 -9.96 -0.21 14.49
N ARG A 77 -10.34 -1.27 13.78
CA ARG A 77 -11.13 -2.37 14.36
C ARG A 77 -10.28 -3.33 15.18
N ALA A 78 -8.96 -3.30 14.98
CA ALA A 78 -7.99 -4.16 15.67
C ALA A 78 -7.39 -3.51 16.94
N ALA A 79 -7.65 -2.22 17.18
CA ALA A 79 -7.18 -1.45 18.34
C ALA A 79 -8.28 -1.37 19.42
#